data_AF-A0A3M1WBT7-F1
#
_entry.id   AF-A0A3M1WBT7-F1
#
_cell.length_a   1.000
_cell.length_b   1.000
_cell.length_c   1.000
_cell.angle_alpha   90.00
_cell.angle_beta   90.00
_cell.angle_gamma   90.00
#
_symmetry.space_group_name_H-M   'P 1'
#
loop_
_entity.id
_entity.type
_entity.pdbx_description
1 polymer ?
#
loop_
_entity_poly.entity_id
_entity_poly.type
_entity_poly.pdbx_seq_one_letter_code
_entity_poly.pdbx_strand_id
1 'polypeptide(L)'
;MNAPRQYTIVGLGEVLWDIFPDGKQLGGAPANFAAMVTALGDRGVIASRVGEDALGEQAINRWRERGVEVSFIQRDSRHGTGTVDVAIDDRGQPEFDITEDVAWDYLEWTPQWQQLAGAA
;
A
#
# COMPACT_ATOMS: atom_id res chain seq x y z
N MET A 1 -30.55 16.00 -10.72
CA MET A 1 -30.09 14.66 -10.33
C MET A 1 -29.04 14.87 -9.25
N ASN A 2 -29.26 14.35 -8.03
CA ASN A 2 -28.22 14.42 -6.99
C ASN A 2 -27.06 13.52 -7.44
N ALA A 3 -25.83 14.00 -7.30
CA ALA A 3 -24.66 13.15 -7.54
C ALA A 3 -24.76 11.90 -6.65
N PRO A 4 -24.41 10.71 -7.17
CA PRO A 4 -24.38 9.50 -6.35
C PRO A 4 -23.47 9.72 -5.14
N ARG A 5 -23.88 9.19 -3.99
CA ARG A 5 -23.09 9.25 -2.76
C ARG A 5 -21.80 8.48 -2.98
N GLN A 6 -20.67 9.13 -2.73
CA GLN A 6 -19.34 8.52 -2.80
C GLN A 6 -18.89 8.14 -1.38
N TYR A 7 -18.47 6.91 -1.18
CA TYR A 7 -17.91 6.43 0.09
C TYR A 7 -16.40 6.64 0.11
N THR A 8 -15.85 6.95 1.30
CA THR A 8 -14.40 6.86 1.53
C THR A 8 -14.11 5.50 2.16
N ILE A 9 -13.22 4.72 1.55
CA ILE A 9 -12.83 3.41 2.08
C ILE A 9 -11.32 3.35 2.18
N VAL A 10 -10.83 2.97 3.37
CA VAL A 10 -9.41 2.98 3.70
C VAL A 10 -8.86 1.55 3.66
N GLY A 11 -7.85 1.33 2.83
CA GLY A 11 -6.96 0.17 2.95
C GLY A 11 -5.84 0.50 3.92
N LEU A 12 -5.95 0.00 5.15
CA LEU A 12 -4.95 0.18 6.20
C LEU A 12 -4.06 -1.05 6.30
N GLY A 13 -2.76 -0.88 6.13
CA GLY A 13 -1.77 -1.95 6.34
C GLY A 13 -0.60 -1.82 5.38
N GLU A 14 -0.16 -2.93 4.81
CA GLU A 14 1.10 -3.03 4.09
C GLU A 14 1.05 -2.45 2.67
N VAL A 15 2.14 -1.77 2.30
CA VAL A 15 2.54 -1.48 0.93
C VAL A 15 3.96 -2.01 0.79
N LEU A 16 4.15 -2.96 -0.11
CA LEU A 16 5.40 -3.70 -0.25
C LEU A 16 5.66 -4.11 -1.69
N TRP A 17 6.84 -4.66 -1.94
CA TRP A 17 7.21 -5.26 -3.22
C TRP A 17 7.35 -6.77 -3.10
N ASP A 18 6.60 -7.50 -3.90
CA ASP A 18 6.80 -8.93 -4.12
C ASP A 18 7.98 -9.09 -5.08
N ILE A 19 9.08 -9.68 -4.62
CA ILE A 19 10.33 -9.85 -5.35
C ILE A 19 10.35 -11.27 -5.94
N PHE A 20 10.14 -11.38 -7.24
CA PHE A 20 10.28 -12.63 -7.97
C PHE A 20 11.66 -12.70 -8.66
N PRO A 21 12.12 -13.89 -9.07
CA PRO A 21 13.37 -14.04 -9.84
C PRO A 21 13.45 -13.15 -11.08
N ASP A 22 12.31 -12.93 -11.76
CA ASP A 22 12.22 -12.17 -13.01
C ASP A 22 11.91 -10.68 -12.80
N GLY A 23 11.77 -10.23 -11.55
CA GLY A 23 11.54 -8.84 -11.20
C GLY A 23 10.53 -8.64 -10.08
N LYS A 24 10.29 -7.37 -9.74
CA LYS A 24 9.41 -7.00 -8.62
C LYS A 24 8.02 -6.59 -9.08
N GLN A 25 7.02 -6.95 -8.30
CA GLN A 25 5.63 -6.51 -8.45
C GLN A 25 5.19 -5.73 -7.22
N LEU A 26 4.37 -4.71 -7.43
CA LEU A 26 3.85 -3.90 -6.33
C LEU A 26 2.71 -4.67 -5.66
N GLY A 27 2.87 -4.94 -4.37
CA GLY A 27 1.96 -5.73 -3.56
C GLY A 27 1.33 -4.93 -2.41
N GLY A 28 0.62 -5.67 -1.56
CA GLY A 28 -0.15 -5.15 -0.41
C GLY A 28 -1.65 -5.32 -0.60
N ALA A 29 -2.26 -6.22 0.17
CA ALA A 29 -3.69 -6.51 0.09
C ALA A 29 -4.57 -5.30 0.43
N PRO A 30 -4.29 -4.50 1.49
CA PRO A 30 -5.03 -3.27 1.77
C PRO A 30 -4.90 -2.25 0.64
N ALA A 31 -3.71 -2.11 0.06
CA ALA A 31 -3.46 -1.18 -1.04
C ALA A 31 -4.21 -1.59 -2.32
N ASN A 32 -4.18 -2.88 -2.65
CA ASN A 32 -4.97 -3.46 -3.74
C ASN A 32 -6.48 -3.25 -3.54
N PHE A 33 -6.97 -3.40 -2.32
CA PHE A 33 -8.37 -3.14 -2.00
C PHE A 33 -8.75 -1.67 -2.23
N ALA A 34 -7.96 -0.72 -1.73
CA ALA A 34 -8.20 0.71 -1.98
C ALA A 34 -8.14 1.07 -3.48
N ALA A 35 -7.25 0.42 -4.23
CA ALA A 35 -7.20 0.58 -5.68
C ALA A 35 -8.47 0.07 -6.37
N MET A 36 -9.01 -1.07 -5.94
CA MET A 36 -10.27 -1.60 -6.46
C MET A 36 -11.44 -0.69 -6.13
N VAL A 37 -11.53 -0.16 -4.91
CA VAL A 37 -12.54 0.84 -4.52
C VAL A 37 -12.51 2.04 -5.48
N THR A 38 -11.30 2.55 -5.74
CA THR A 38 -11.10 3.68 -6.66
C THR A 38 -11.57 3.33 -8.08
N ALA A 39 -11.22 2.14 -8.58
CA ALA A 39 -11.64 1.66 -9.90
C ALA A 39 -13.16 1.47 -10.01
N LEU A 40 -13.84 1.17 -8.90
CA LEU A 40 -15.30 1.01 -8.84
C LEU A 40 -16.06 2.34 -8.67
N GLY A 41 -15.36 3.46 -8.51
CA GLY A 41 -15.93 4.81 -8.49
C GLY A 41 -16.05 5.48 -7.11
N ASP A 42 -15.72 4.76 -6.04
CA ASP A 42 -15.64 5.31 -4.69
C ASP A 42 -14.25 5.90 -4.40
N ARG A 43 -14.11 6.60 -3.27
CA ARG A 43 -12.82 7.17 -2.85
C ARG A 43 -12.02 6.13 -2.08
N GLY A 44 -11.12 5.43 -2.77
CA GLY A 44 -10.15 4.52 -2.14
C GLY A 44 -8.92 5.26 -1.64
N VAL A 45 -8.55 5.03 -0.38
CA VAL A 45 -7.40 5.66 0.27
C VAL A 45 -6.43 4.59 0.78
N ILE A 46 -5.14 4.73 0.49
CA ILE A 46 -4.10 3.88 1.06
C ILE A 46 -3.54 4.56 2.31
N ALA A 47 -3.73 3.90 3.47
CA ALA A 47 -3.10 4.28 4.72
C ALA A 47 -2.02 3.25 5.05
N SER A 48 -0.76 3.66 4.91
CA SER A 48 0.40 2.79 5.08
C SER A 48 1.63 3.61 5.46
N ARG A 49 2.79 2.97 5.53
CA ARG A 49 4.09 3.61 5.71
C ARG A 49 5.12 2.89 4.85
N VAL A 50 5.95 3.65 4.15
CA VAL A 50 7.05 3.15 3.31
C VAL A 50 8.34 3.87 3.67
N GLY A 51 9.48 3.28 3.36
CA GLY A 51 10.79 3.88 3.62
C GLY A 51 11.05 5.12 2.76
N GLU A 52 11.86 6.04 3.27
CA GLU A 52 12.49 7.14 2.53
C GLU A 52 13.59 6.62 1.60
N ASP A 53 13.22 5.67 0.74
CA ASP A 53 14.10 4.97 -0.17
C ASP A 53 13.51 4.91 -1.59
N ALA A 54 14.28 4.37 -2.52
CA ALA A 54 13.89 4.26 -3.92
C ALA A 54 12.67 3.33 -4.14
N LEU A 55 12.47 2.32 -3.29
CA LEU A 55 11.33 1.41 -3.39
C LEU A 55 10.04 2.09 -2.95
N GLY A 56 10.10 2.88 -1.89
CA GLY A 56 8.97 3.66 -1.38
C GLY A 56 8.55 4.75 -2.37
N GLU A 57 9.50 5.47 -2.96
CA GLU A 57 9.20 6.45 -4.03
C GLU A 57 8.55 5.78 -5.25
N GLN A 58 9.08 4.64 -5.68
CA GLN A 58 8.50 3.88 -6.78
C GLN A 58 7.08 3.38 -6.46
N ALA A 59 6.84 2.91 -5.24
CA ALA A 59 5.54 2.43 -4.81
C ALA A 59 4.50 3.55 -4.82
N ILE A 60 4.83 4.72 -4.25
CA ILE A 60 3.97 5.90 -4.24
C ILE A 60 3.63 6.34 -5.67
N ASN A 61 4.62 6.39 -6.56
CA ASN A 61 4.40 6.79 -7.95
C ASN A 61 3.48 5.81 -8.69
N ARG A 62 3.70 4.50 -8.55
CA ARG A 62 2.86 3.45 -9.16
C ARG A 62 1.41 3.49 -8.67
N TRP A 63 1.18 3.74 -7.38
CA TRP A 63 -0.18 3.88 -6.85
C TRP A 63 -0.85 5.16 -7.34
N ARG A 64 -0.09 6.27 -7.42
CA ARG A 64 -0.57 7.54 -7.98
C ARG A 64 -0.96 7.40 -9.46
N GLU A 65 -0.18 6.66 -10.25
CA GLU A 65 -0.50 6.34 -11.65
C GLU A 65 -1.81 5.56 -11.81
N ARG A 66 -2.18 4.76 -10.81
CA ARG A 66 -3.47 4.04 -10.75
C ARG A 66 -4.63 4.90 -10.25
N GLY A 67 -4.40 6.19 -9.98
CA GLY A 67 -5.41 7.14 -9.54
C GLY A 67 -5.81 7.02 -8.07
N VAL A 68 -5.10 6.20 -7.28
CA VAL A 68 -5.41 5.98 -5.86
C VAL A 68 -4.82 7.10 -5.01
N GLU A 69 -5.53 7.51 -3.96
CA GLU A 69 -5.06 8.53 -3.05
C GLU A 69 -3.95 7.99 -2.13
N VAL A 70 -2.74 8.55 -2.30
CA VAL A 70 -1.51 8.18 -1.59
C VAL A 70 -1.06 9.21 -0.54
N SER A 71 -1.87 10.24 -0.30
CA SER A 71 -1.57 11.34 0.65
C SER A 71 -1.44 10.87 2.11
N PHE A 72 -1.95 9.67 2.42
CA PHE A 72 -1.93 9.07 3.75
C PHE A 72 -0.87 7.96 3.90
N ILE A 73 0.01 7.81 2.91
CA ILE A 73 1.21 6.98 3.01
C ILE A 73 2.30 7.78 3.74
N GLN A 74 2.69 7.31 4.91
CA GLN A 74 3.76 7.89 5.71
C GLN A 74 5.14 7.56 5.12
N ARG A 75 6.13 8.40 5.44
CA ARG A 75 7.53 8.21 5.06
C ARG A 75 8.35 7.85 6.30
N ASP A 76 9.16 6.82 6.21
CA ASP A 76 10.01 6.33 7.29
C ASP A 76 11.49 6.53 6.96
N SER A 77 12.19 7.35 7.74
CA SER A 77 13.64 7.57 7.57
C SER A 77 14.52 6.53 8.30
N ARG A 78 13.91 5.63 9.07
CA ARG A 78 14.59 4.63 9.91
C ARG A 78 14.47 3.22 9.35
N HIS A 79 13.30 2.85 8.84
CA HIS A 79 13.02 1.50 8.33
C HIS A 79 12.81 1.53 6.81
N GLY A 80 13.24 0.45 6.14
CA GLY A 80 13.09 0.31 4.68
C GLY A 80 11.66 0.00 4.25
N THR A 81 11.34 0.28 2.99
CA THR A 81 10.09 -0.17 2.36
C THR A 81 10.02 -1.71 2.36
N GLY A 82 8.87 -2.25 2.75
CA GLY A 82 8.66 -3.69 2.85
C GLY A 82 8.86 -4.44 1.54
N THR A 83 9.39 -5.65 1.65
CA THR A 83 9.58 -6.60 0.55
C THR A 83 9.11 -7.99 0.97
N VAL A 84 8.71 -8.80 -0.02
CA VAL A 84 8.42 -10.22 0.15
C VAL A 84 9.19 -10.95 -0.93
N ASP A 85 10.17 -11.77 -0.56
CA ASP A 85 10.83 -12.63 -1.54
C ASP A 85 9.92 -13.80 -1.87
N VAL A 86 9.66 -14.00 -3.17
CA VAL A 86 8.75 -15.02 -3.67
C VAL A 86 9.53 -16.06 -4.46
N ALA A 87 9.62 -17.27 -3.90
CA ALA A 87 10.12 -18.44 -4.60
C ALA A 87 8.95 -19.30 -5.08
N ILE A 88 9.13 -20.02 -6.19
CA ILE A 88 8.16 -21.02 -6.66
C ILE A 88 8.83 -22.37 -6.55
N ASP A 89 8.23 -23.28 -5.78
CA ASP A 89 8.74 -24.63 -5.61
C ASP A 89 8.56 -25.49 -6.88
N ASP A 90 9.13 -26.69 -6.89
CA ASP A 90 9.02 -27.65 -8.01
C ASP A 90 7.56 -28.09 -8.32
N ARG A 91 6.60 -27.76 -7.45
CA ARG A 91 5.16 -28.06 -7.61
C ARG A 91 4.36 -26.84 -8.07
N GLY A 92 5.00 -25.69 -8.26
CA GLY A 92 4.34 -24.45 -8.65
C GLY A 92 3.70 -23.69 -7.47
N GLN A 93 3.97 -24.09 -6.23
CA GLN A 93 3.46 -23.40 -5.05
C GLN A 93 4.39 -22.23 -4.69
N PRO A 94 3.85 -21.01 -4.50
CA PRO A 94 4.65 -19.89 -4.03
C PRO A 94 5.00 -20.06 -2.54
N GLU A 95 6.28 -19.86 -2.24
CA GLU A 95 6.83 -19.65 -0.91
C GLU A 95 7.13 -18.17 -0.73
N PHE A 96 6.73 -17.61 0.40
CA PHE A 96 6.86 -16.19 0.71
C PHE A 96 7.77 -16.01 1.92
N ASP A 97 8.83 -15.24 1.75
CA ASP A 97 9.67 -14.76 2.85
C ASP A 97 9.42 -13.26 3.02
N ILE A 98 8.63 -12.92 4.05
CA ILE A 98 8.20 -11.55 4.30
C ILE A 98 9.26 -10.88 5.16
N THR A 99 9.85 -9.79 4.66
CA THR A 99 10.83 -9.03 5.42
C THR A 99 10.16 -8.34 6.62
N GLU A 100 10.62 -8.68 7.83
CA GLU A 100 10.21 -8.07 9.10
C GLU A 100 11.00 -6.79 9.39
N ASP A 101 10.55 -5.98 10.36
CA ASP A 101 11.21 -4.73 10.80
C ASP A 101 11.30 -3.70 9.66
N VAL A 102 10.17 -3.52 8.98
CA VAL A 102 10.03 -2.64 7.82
C VAL A 102 9.02 -1.54 8.08
N ALA A 103 9.03 -0.50 7.24
CA ALA A 103 8.29 0.74 7.45
C ALA A 103 6.80 0.54 7.81
N TRP A 104 6.11 -0.43 7.21
CA TRP A 104 4.68 -0.64 7.47
C TRP A 104 4.39 -1.29 8.84
N ASP A 105 5.38 -1.87 9.54
CA ASP A 105 5.24 -2.34 10.92
C ASP A 105 5.13 -1.18 11.93
N TYR A 106 5.55 0.02 11.50
CA TYR A 106 5.67 1.21 12.34
C TYR A 106 4.62 2.28 11.99
N LEU A 107 3.37 1.90 11.74
CA LEU A 107 2.30 2.87 11.46
C LEU A 107 2.07 3.81 12.64
N GLU A 108 2.14 5.12 12.41
CA GLU A 108 1.93 6.12 13.44
C GLU A 108 0.53 6.75 13.38
N TRP A 109 -0.09 6.99 14.53
CA TRP A 109 -1.31 7.78 14.58
C TRP A 109 -0.99 9.27 14.44
N THR A 110 -1.36 9.86 13.30
CA THR A 110 -1.09 11.27 13.00
C THR A 110 -2.37 12.11 12.99
N PRO A 111 -2.28 13.45 13.14
CA PRO A 111 -3.44 14.33 12.94
C PRO A 111 -4.12 14.16 11.58
N GLN A 112 -3.36 13.81 10.54
CA GLN A 112 -3.90 13.51 9.21
C GLN A 112 -4.74 12.23 9.22
N TRP A 113 -4.27 11.16 9.88
CA TRP A 113 -5.03 9.92 10.03
C TRP A 113 -6.25 10.09 10.95
N GLN A 114 -6.17 10.95 11.96
CA GLN A 114 -7.34 11.33 12.76
C GLN A 114 -8.42 12.02 11.92
N GLN A 115 -8.03 12.92 11.01
CA GLN A 115 -8.97 13.55 10.08
C GLN A 115 -9.57 12.54 9.11
N LEU A 116 -8.75 11.62 8.58
CA LEU A 116 -9.22 10.55 7.70
C LEU A 116 -10.27 9.67 8.39
N ALA A 117 -10.00 9.25 9.63
CA ALA A 117 -10.93 8.43 10.41
C ALA A 117 -12.25 9.13 10.73
N GLY A 118 -12.25 10.47 10.85
CA GLY A 118 -13.47 11.25 11.03
C GLY A 118 -14.27 11.49 9.74
N ALA A 119 -13.67 11.23 8.59
CA ALA A 119 -14.26 11.44 7.26
C ALA A 119 -14.63 10.14 6.52
N ALA A 120 -14.14 8.99 7.00
CA ALA A 120 -14.45 7.66 6.49
C ALA A 120 -15.74 7.09 7.10
#